data_AF-A0A7L7VVQ7-F1
#
_entry.id   AF-A0A7L7VVQ7-F1
#
_cell.length_a   1.000
_cell.length_b   1.000
_cell.length_c   1.000
_cell.angle_alpha   90.00
_cell.angle_beta   90.00
_cell.angle_gamma   90.00
#
_symmetry.space_group_name_H-M   'P 1'
#
loop_
_entity.id
_entity.type
_entity.pdbx_description
1 polymer ?
#
loop_
_entity_poly.entity_id
_entity_poly.type
_entity_poly.pdbx_seq_one_letter_code
_entity_poly.pdbx_strand_id
1 'polypeptide(L)'
;MTETTEAQQTVEQAGSLELIRVPAWEAKYTLSDNPEELAHLICCRDLEWRRALCGYVEEDPKLLHDSENICTMCVETVERLGVSLGDRQCPIDQRECPPDDEVHRMIDERVSPSRPSTS
;
A
#
# COMPACT_ATOMS: atom_id res chain seq x y z
N MET A 1 -52.59 -8.34 -18.61
CA MET A 1 -52.57 -7.85 -17.22
C MET A 1 -51.74 -8.86 -16.44
N THR A 2 -50.52 -8.62 -15.95
CA THR A 2 -49.63 -7.45 -15.79
C THR A 2 -48.28 -8.08 -15.39
N GLU A 3 -47.21 -7.77 -16.13
CA GLU A 3 -45.99 -7.07 -15.65
C GLU A 3 -45.11 -7.87 -14.67
N THR A 4 -43.94 -8.34 -15.11
CA THR A 4 -42.64 -7.66 -14.96
C THR A 4 -42.20 -7.59 -13.50
N THR A 5 -41.19 -8.37 -13.10
CA THR A 5 -40.06 -8.03 -12.20
C THR A 5 -39.33 -9.32 -11.78
N GLU A 6 -38.55 -9.91 -12.70
CA GLU A 6 -37.52 -10.93 -12.38
C GLU A 6 -36.16 -10.51 -12.96
N ALA A 7 -35.93 -9.19 -13.07
CA ALA A 7 -34.72 -8.60 -13.64
C ALA A 7 -33.90 -7.80 -12.61
N GLN A 8 -33.92 -8.19 -11.34
CA GLN A 8 -33.19 -7.44 -10.29
C GLN A 8 -32.27 -8.27 -9.39
N GLN A 9 -32.04 -9.56 -9.65
CA GLN A 9 -31.12 -10.37 -8.83
C GLN A 9 -29.66 -10.38 -9.33
N THR A 10 -29.26 -9.44 -10.19
CA THR A 10 -27.91 -9.37 -10.77
C THR A 10 -26.94 -8.39 -10.09
N VAL A 11 -27.24 -7.84 -8.90
CA VAL A 11 -26.35 -6.86 -8.25
C VAL A 11 -26.26 -7.03 -6.72
N GLU A 12 -26.07 -8.24 -6.19
CA GLU A 12 -25.79 -8.41 -4.74
C GLU A 12 -24.62 -9.38 -4.43
N GLN A 13 -23.84 -9.76 -5.44
CA GLN A 13 -22.64 -10.60 -5.28
C GLN A 13 -21.31 -9.82 -5.25
N ALA A 14 -21.35 -8.50 -5.07
CA ALA A 14 -20.18 -7.71 -4.67
C ALA A 14 -20.13 -7.62 -3.13
N GLY A 15 -20.10 -8.78 -2.47
CA GLY A 15 -19.96 -8.89 -1.02
C GLY A 15 -18.60 -8.34 -0.61
N SER A 16 -18.63 -7.14 -0.02
CA SER A 16 -17.65 -6.53 0.88
C SER A 16 -16.25 -7.16 0.83
N LEU A 17 -15.32 -6.50 0.12
CA LEU A 17 -13.90 -6.60 0.44
C LEU A 17 -13.74 -6.04 1.86
N GLU A 18 -14.04 -6.84 2.88
CA GLU A 18 -13.55 -6.59 4.22
C GLU A 18 -12.03 -6.57 4.08
N LEU A 19 -11.47 -5.36 4.01
CA LEU A 19 -10.07 -5.12 4.24
C LEU A 19 -9.81 -5.64 5.65
N ILE A 20 -9.37 -6.91 5.74
CA ILE A 20 -8.88 -7.49 6.97
C ILE A 20 -7.68 -6.64 7.34
N ARG A 21 -7.92 -5.68 8.25
CA ARG A 21 -6.88 -4.81 8.79
C ARG A 21 -6.05 -5.66 9.73
N VAL A 22 -4.92 -6.13 9.25
CA VAL A 22 -3.93 -6.74 10.14
C VAL A 22 -3.30 -5.60 10.94
N PRO A 23 -3.12 -5.75 12.26
CA PRO A 23 -2.39 -4.74 13.01
C PRO A 23 -0.99 -4.53 12.40
N ALA A 24 -0.57 -3.27 12.23
CA ALA A 24 0.68 -2.91 11.56
C ALA A 24 1.94 -3.58 12.16
N TRP A 25 1.87 -4.14 13.36
CA TRP A 25 2.94 -4.86 14.04
C TRP A 25 3.07 -6.35 13.65
N GLU A 26 2.09 -6.93 12.93
CA GLU A 26 2.19 -8.30 12.42
C GLU A 26 2.91 -8.36 11.06
N ALA A 27 2.85 -7.30 10.26
CA ALA A 27 3.60 -7.18 9.01
C ALA A 27 5.06 -6.78 9.31
N LYS A 28 5.94 -7.77 9.44
CA LYS A 28 7.38 -7.52 9.56
C LYS A 28 7.96 -7.38 8.16
N TYR A 29 8.44 -6.18 7.84
CA TYR A 29 9.15 -5.93 6.61
C TYR A 29 10.63 -6.26 6.79
N THR A 30 11.31 -6.62 5.71
CA THR A 30 12.78 -6.59 5.69
C THR A 30 13.27 -5.36 4.95
N LEU A 31 14.41 -4.80 5.37
CA LEU A 31 15.03 -3.69 4.66
C LEU A 31 15.94 -4.23 3.57
N SER A 32 15.81 -3.70 2.35
CA SER A 32 16.72 -3.97 1.23
C SER A 32 17.42 -2.68 0.81
N ASP A 33 18.75 -2.75 0.68
CA ASP A 33 19.60 -1.63 0.27
C ASP A 33 20.03 -1.75 -1.20
N ASN A 34 19.42 -2.65 -1.98
CA ASN A 34 19.77 -2.85 -3.38
C ASN A 34 18.93 -1.92 -4.29
N PRO A 35 19.49 -0.83 -4.83
CA PRO A 35 18.73 0.13 -5.63
C PRO A 35 18.27 -0.43 -6.98
N GLU A 36 18.88 -1.53 -7.45
CA GLU A 36 18.50 -2.18 -8.71
C GLU A 36 17.26 -3.08 -8.56
N GLU A 37 16.83 -3.40 -7.33
CA GLU A 37 15.60 -4.16 -7.11
C GLU A 37 14.37 -3.36 -7.57
N LEU A 38 13.42 -4.07 -8.19
CA LEU A 38 12.17 -3.49 -8.64
C LEU A 38 11.34 -3.04 -7.43
N ALA A 39 11.18 -1.72 -7.27
CA ALA A 39 10.37 -1.14 -6.21
C ALA A 39 8.92 -0.93 -6.65
N HIS A 40 8.03 -1.25 -5.73
CA HIS A 40 6.62 -0.88 -5.82
C HIS A 40 6.35 0.33 -4.92
N LEU A 41 5.52 1.26 -5.41
CA LEU A 41 5.13 2.43 -4.63
C LEU A 41 4.01 2.07 -3.67
N ILE A 42 4.10 2.59 -2.46
CA ILE A 42 3.09 2.56 -1.41
C ILE A 42 2.73 3.99 -0.99
N CYS A 43 1.56 4.20 -0.41
CA CYS A 43 1.25 5.50 0.19
C CYS A 43 1.88 5.59 1.59
N CYS A 44 2.65 6.65 1.83
CA CYS A 44 3.22 7.02 3.13
C CYS A 44 2.19 7.08 4.29
N ARG A 45 0.92 7.38 3.97
CA ARG A 45 -0.20 7.47 4.94
C ARG A 45 -0.98 6.16 5.09
N ASP A 46 -0.69 5.15 4.27
CA ASP A 46 -1.26 3.82 4.46
C ASP A 46 -0.66 3.18 5.72
N LEU A 47 -1.51 2.59 6.54
CA LEU A 47 -1.08 1.95 7.78
C LEU A 47 -0.51 0.55 7.50
N GLU A 48 -0.96 -0.11 6.44
CA GLU A 48 -0.61 -1.51 6.21
C GLU A 48 0.63 -1.66 5.34
N TRP A 49 0.86 -0.79 4.34
CA TRP A 49 1.97 -0.85 3.36
C TRP A 49 2.09 -2.18 2.60
N ARG A 50 1.09 -3.06 2.73
CA ARG A 50 1.09 -4.42 2.19
C ARG A 50 0.72 -4.46 0.71
N ARG A 51 -0.04 -3.47 0.26
CA ARG A 51 -0.54 -3.39 -1.11
C ARG A 51 0.08 -2.18 -1.79
N ALA A 52 0.81 -2.45 -2.86
CA ALA A 52 1.32 -1.42 -3.76
C ALA A 52 0.17 -0.64 -4.42
N LEU A 53 0.46 0.57 -4.89
CA LEU A 53 -0.49 1.39 -5.65
C LEU A 53 -1.03 0.66 -6.89
N CYS A 54 -0.21 -0.16 -7.54
CA CYS A 54 -0.65 -0.99 -8.67
C CYS A 54 -1.52 -2.19 -8.28
N GLY A 55 -1.79 -2.41 -6.99
CA GLY A 55 -2.57 -3.52 -6.47
C GLY A 55 -1.76 -4.78 -6.14
N TYR A 56 -0.47 -4.80 -6.46
CA TYR A 56 0.42 -5.92 -6.11
C TYR A 56 0.53 -6.10 -4.58
N VAL A 57 0.54 -7.34 -4.13
CA VAL A 57 0.72 -7.73 -2.73
C VAL A 57 1.90 -8.69 -2.68
N GLU A 58 2.95 -8.30 -1.96
CA GLU A 58 4.11 -9.14 -1.72
C GLU A 58 3.87 -10.03 -0.49
N GLU A 59 4.26 -11.30 -0.57
CA GLU A 59 4.07 -12.25 0.53
C GLU A 59 5.13 -12.04 1.64
N ASP A 60 6.35 -11.67 1.25
CA ASP A 60 7.46 -11.32 2.14
C ASP A 60 7.98 -9.91 1.82
N PRO A 61 7.30 -8.86 2.31
CA PRO A 61 7.50 -7.52 1.79
C PRO A 61 8.84 -6.92 2.22
N LYS A 62 9.57 -6.41 1.23
CA LYS A 62 10.80 -5.65 1.42
C LYS A 62 10.54 -4.16 1.27
N LEU A 63 11.11 -3.36 2.15
CA LEU A 63 11.15 -1.90 1.99
C LEU A 63 12.50 -1.49 1.41
N LEU A 64 12.45 -0.55 0.47
CA LEU A 64 13.63 0.08 -0.14
C LEU A 64 13.56 1.58 0.14
N HIS A 65 14.63 2.14 0.70
CA HIS A 65 14.74 3.60 0.89
C HIS A 65 14.89 4.30 -0.45
N ASP A 66 15.77 3.76 -1.30
CA ASP A 66 16.09 4.29 -2.60
C ASP A 66 16.00 3.15 -3.63
N SER A 67 15.34 3.40 -4.75
CA SER A 67 15.29 2.48 -5.88
C SER A 67 15.39 3.25 -7.18
N GLU A 68 16.19 2.74 -8.10
CA GLU A 68 16.32 3.26 -9.46
C GLU A 68 15.31 2.61 -10.41
N ASN A 69 14.66 1.52 -9.98
CA ASN A 69 13.78 0.70 -10.79
C ASN A 69 12.37 0.68 -10.20
N ILE A 70 11.56 1.68 -10.53
CA ILE A 70 10.16 1.78 -10.06
C ILE A 70 9.22 1.04 -11.03
N CYS A 71 8.30 0.24 -10.48
CA CYS A 71 7.24 -0.43 -11.23
C CYS A 71 6.43 0.56 -12.09
N THR A 72 6.45 0.37 -13.42
CA THR A 72 5.73 1.22 -14.39
C THR A 72 4.24 1.37 -14.07
N MET A 73 3.56 0.29 -13.65
CA MET A 73 2.14 0.37 -13.29
C MET A 73 1.88 1.24 -12.06
N CYS A 74 2.81 1.30 -11.11
CA CYS A 74 2.68 2.21 -9.97
C CYS A 74 2.78 3.67 -10.43
N VAL A 75 3.74 3.97 -11.32
CA VAL A 75 3.90 5.30 -11.92
C VAL A 75 2.64 5.74 -12.64
N GLU A 76 2.12 4.91 -13.54
CA GLU A 76 0.87 5.21 -14.28
C GLU A 76 -0.32 5.41 -13.34
N THR A 77 -0.38 4.66 -12.23
CA THR A 77 -1.45 4.79 -11.25
C THR A 77 -1.37 6.13 -10.52
N VAL A 78 -0.18 6.55 -10.11
CA VAL A 78 0.06 7.85 -9.47
C VAL A 78 -0.36 9.00 -10.41
N GLU A 79 0.07 8.95 -11.66
CA GLU A 79 -0.30 9.95 -12.67
C GLU A 79 -1.81 10.03 -12.91
N ARG A 80 -2.48 8.87 -13.00
CA ARG A 80 -3.95 8.81 -13.14
C ARG A 80 -4.70 9.39 -11.94
N LEU A 81 -4.09 9.33 -10.76
CA LEU A 81 -4.62 9.90 -9.52
C LEU A 81 -4.28 11.40 -9.37
N GLY A 82 -3.57 11.99 -10.35
CA GLY A 82 -3.31 13.43 -10.40
C GLY A 82 -2.18 13.89 -9.47
N VAL A 83 -1.34 12.97 -9.02
CA VAL A 83 -0.14 13.27 -8.22
C VAL A 83 1.10 13.04 -9.09
N SER A 84 2.13 13.88 -8.95
CA SER A 84 3.41 13.65 -9.63
C SER A 84 4.33 12.83 -8.72
N LEU A 85 5.19 11.98 -9.30
CA LEU A 85 6.24 11.33 -8.53
C LEU A 85 7.18 12.39 -7.93
N GLY A 86 7.45 12.28 -6.64
CA GLY A 86 8.23 13.26 -5.88
C GLY A 86 7.39 14.37 -5.26
N ASP A 87 6.12 14.53 -5.66
CA ASP A 87 5.18 15.31 -4.87
C ASP A 87 4.97 14.57 -3.54
N ARG A 88 5.19 15.25 -2.42
CA ARG A 88 5.00 14.69 -1.06
C ARG A 88 3.53 14.50 -0.73
N GLN A 89 2.71 14.08 -1.67
CA GLN A 89 1.27 13.94 -1.56
C GLN A 89 0.90 12.47 -1.75
N CYS A 90 0.10 11.93 -0.84
CA CYS A 90 -0.41 10.57 -0.99
C CYS A 90 -1.46 10.54 -2.11
N PRO A 91 -1.32 9.67 -3.12
CA PRO A 91 -2.27 9.58 -4.23
C PRO A 91 -3.62 8.96 -3.83
N ILE A 92 -3.71 8.32 -2.66
CA ILE A 92 -4.94 7.69 -2.16
C ILE A 92 -5.90 8.71 -1.55
N ASP A 93 -5.39 9.61 -0.69
CA ASP A 93 -6.21 10.58 0.05
C ASP A 93 -5.91 12.04 -0.30
N GLN A 94 -4.98 12.28 -1.24
CA GLN A 94 -4.53 13.59 -1.69
C GLN A 94 -4.02 14.51 -0.56
N ARG A 95 -3.60 13.94 0.57
CA ARG A 95 -3.01 14.70 1.67
C ARG A 95 -1.49 14.61 1.63
N GLU A 96 -0.84 15.62 2.20
CA GLU A 96 0.60 15.60 2.37
C GLU A 96 1.03 14.38 3.21
N CYS A 97 2.09 13.73 2.73
CA CYS A 97 2.84 12.75 3.46
C CYS A 97 3.44 13.37 4.72
N PRO A 98 3.67 12.56 5.77
CA PRO A 98 4.49 12.98 6.89
C PRO A 98 5.87 13.52 6.43
N PRO A 99 6.55 14.33 7.26
CA PRO A 99 7.92 14.77 7.01
C PRO A 99 8.87 13.56 6.90
N ASP A 100 10.00 13.70 6.21
CA ASP A 100 10.83 12.53 5.85
C ASP A 100 11.38 11.83 7.09
N ASP A 101 11.74 12.57 8.14
CA ASP A 101 12.19 12.01 9.42
C ASP A 101 11.10 11.15 10.09
N GLU A 102 9.83 11.52 9.96
CA GLU A 102 8.71 10.71 10.41
C GLU A 102 8.53 9.46 9.55
N VAL A 103 8.66 9.55 8.23
CA VAL A 103 8.62 8.38 7.34
C VAL A 103 9.76 7.40 7.67
N HIS A 104 10.99 7.90 7.87
CA HIS A 104 12.12 7.05 8.29
C HIS A 104 11.83 6.35 9.62
N ARG A 105 11.30 7.07 10.62
CA ARG A 105 10.89 6.46 11.90
C ARG A 105 9.84 5.37 11.70
N MET A 106 8.85 5.59 10.84
CA MET A 106 7.83 4.59 10.52
C MET A 106 8.43 3.33 9.86
N ILE A 107 9.44 3.50 9.00
CA ILE A 107 10.18 2.37 8.41
C ILE A 107 10.91 1.61 9.51
N ASP A 108 11.69 2.29 10.35
CA ASP A 108 12.44 1.68 11.45
C ASP A 108 11.55 0.84 12.39
N GLU A 109 10.38 1.36 12.75
CA GLU A 109 9.40 0.66 13.59
C GLU A 109 8.88 -0.64 12.95
N ARG A 110 8.80 -0.68 11.60
CA ARG A 110 8.23 -1.80 10.83
C ARG A 110 9.26 -2.85 10.39
N VAL A 111 10.53 -2.47 10.25
CA VAL A 111 11.63 -3.39 9.91
C VAL A 111 12.37 -3.93 11.13
N SER A 112 12.21 -3.30 12.30
CA SER A 112 12.88 -3.74 13.52
C SER A 112 12.48 -5.17 13.89
N PRO A 113 13.45 -6.04 14.26
CA PRO A 113 13.12 -7.35 14.78
C PRO A 113 12.30 -7.14 16.04
N SER A 114 11.05 -7.61 16.04
CA SER A 114 10.22 -7.62 17.24
C SER A 114 11.09 -8.11 18.40
N ARG A 115 11.30 -7.27 19.42
CA ARG A 115 11.84 -7.73 20.70
C ARG A 115 11.10 -9.01 21.06
N PRO A 116 11.78 -10.12 21.36
CA PRO A 116 11.09 -11.30 21.85
C PRO A 116 10.36 -10.88 23.13
N SER A 117 9.03 -10.93 23.11
CA SER A 117 8.21 -10.86 24.31
C SER A 117 8.58 -12.06 25.16
N THR A 118 9.50 -11.86 26.11
CA THR A 118 9.76 -12.83 27.16
C THR A 118 8.54 -12.89 28.06
N SER A 119 7.81 -14.00 28.01
CA SER A 119 6.92 -14.51 29.06
C SER A 119 7.16 -16.01 29.19
#